data_AF-A0A6G3XPF9-F1
#
_entry.id   AF-A0A6G3XPF9-F1
#
_cell.length_a   1.000
_cell.length_b   1.000
_cell.length_c   1.000
_cell.angle_alpha   90.00
_cell.angle_beta   90.00
_cell.angle_gamma   90.00
#
_symmetry.space_group_name_H-M   'P 1'
#
loop_
_entity.id
_entity.type
_entity.pdbx_description
1 polymer ?
#
loop_
_entity_poly.entity_id
_entity_poly.type
_entity_poly.pdbx_seq_one_letter_code
_entity_poly.pdbx_strand_id
1 'polypeptide(L)'
;GGLVVIPQDIPIEVVTDVISWVKTRHLVLDTPIELAPGQTVADALSLLPKRAHGAGVVVDADRRPVGVVTEHDLSGVDRFTQLSEVMSKDLVLLD
;
A
#
# COMPACT_ATOMS: atom_id res chain seq x y z
N GLY A 1 -14.97 4.46 13.66
CA GLY A 1 -14.92 3.25 14.51
C GLY A 1 -15.88 2.20 13.99
N GLY A 2 -15.53 1.54 12.89
CA GLY A 2 -16.32 0.42 12.37
C GLY A 2 -15.93 -0.89 13.06
N LEU A 3 -16.84 -1.86 13.04
CA LEU A 3 -16.59 -3.24 13.49
C LEU A 3 -16.92 -4.17 12.33
N VAL A 4 -16.03 -5.13 12.07
CA VAL A 4 -16.22 -6.15 11.03
C VAL A 4 -16.10 -7.53 11.68
N VAL A 5 -16.95 -8.46 11.25
CA VAL A 5 -16.96 -9.85 11.70
C VAL A 5 -16.41 -10.74 10.59
N ILE A 6 -15.48 -11.63 10.92
CA ILE A 6 -14.89 -12.58 9.97
C ILE A 6 -15.88 -13.76 9.76
N PRO A 7 -16.11 -14.22 8.52
CA PRO A 7 -16.93 -15.40 8.24
C PRO A 7 -16.43 -16.66 8.95
N GLN A 8 -17.34 -17.58 9.25
CA GLN A 8 -17.06 -18.82 10.01
C GLN A 8 -16.84 -20.05 9.11
N ASP A 9 -16.99 -19.90 7.81
CA ASP A 9 -16.94 -20.96 6.79
C ASP A 9 -15.58 -21.05 6.07
N ILE A 10 -14.54 -20.43 6.63
CA ILE A 10 -13.17 -20.45 6.10
C ILE A 10 -12.24 -21.22 7.04
N PRO A 11 -11.13 -21.79 6.52
CA PRO A 11 -10.19 -22.56 7.34
C PRO A 11 -9.63 -21.76 8.52
N ILE A 12 -9.41 -22.43 9.65
CA ILE A 12 -9.02 -21.80 10.92
C ILE A 12 -7.67 -21.09 10.84
N GLU A 13 -6.76 -21.61 10.02
CA GLU A 13 -5.47 -21.00 9.75
C GLU A 13 -5.63 -19.60 9.11
N VAL A 14 -6.55 -19.46 8.15
CA VAL A 14 -6.83 -18.17 7.48
C VAL A 14 -7.42 -17.16 8.48
N VAL A 15 -8.35 -17.61 9.33
CA VAL A 15 -8.93 -16.75 10.39
C VAL A 15 -7.84 -16.27 11.35
N THR A 16 -6.97 -17.18 11.78
CA THR A 16 -5.89 -16.89 12.72
C THR A 16 -4.90 -15.89 12.13
N ASP A 17 -4.54 -16.03 10.86
CA ASP A 17 -3.63 -15.13 10.15
C ASP A 17 -4.24 -13.73 9.99
N VAL A 18 -5.51 -13.64 9.59
CA VAL A 18 -6.20 -12.34 9.46
C VAL A 18 -6.32 -11.64 10.80
N ILE A 19 -6.70 -12.35 11.87
CA ILE A 19 -6.77 -11.77 13.22
C ILE A 19 -5.40 -11.27 13.65
N SER A 20 -4.36 -12.09 13.51
CA SER A 20 -2.98 -11.73 13.89
C SER A 20 -2.50 -10.51 13.11
N TRP A 21 -2.78 -10.45 11.80
CA TRP A 21 -2.46 -9.30 10.97
C TRP A 21 -3.20 -8.04 11.41
N VAL A 22 -4.51 -8.10 11.68
CA VAL A 22 -5.28 -6.94 12.17
C VAL A 22 -4.76 -6.47 13.52
N LYS A 23 -4.46 -7.39 14.43
CA LYS A 23 -4.02 -7.06 15.80
C LYS A 23 -2.59 -6.54 15.89
N THR A 24 -1.78 -6.72 14.83
CA THR A 24 -0.43 -6.14 14.73
C THR A 24 -0.42 -4.75 14.09
N ARG A 25 -1.56 -4.22 13.60
CA ARG A 25 -1.61 -2.87 13.03
C ARG A 25 -1.33 -1.82 14.09
N HIS A 26 -0.66 -0.74 13.69
CA HIS A 26 -0.33 0.36 14.58
C HIS A 26 -1.60 1.07 15.07
N LEU A 27 -1.62 1.48 16.34
CA LEU A 27 -2.79 2.10 16.97
C LEU A 27 -3.00 3.59 16.61
N VAL A 28 -2.13 4.15 15.78
CA VAL A 28 -2.02 5.61 15.55
C VAL A 28 -1.76 5.87 14.08
N LEU A 29 -0.84 5.12 13.48
CA LEU A 29 -0.51 5.21 12.06
C LEU A 29 -1.39 4.26 11.25
N ASP A 30 -1.85 4.72 10.10
CA ASP A 30 -2.52 3.87 9.12
C ASP A 30 -1.54 2.85 8.49
N THR A 31 -2.10 1.73 8.03
CA THR A 31 -1.31 0.73 7.29
C THR A 31 -1.11 1.21 5.85
N PRO A 32 0.15 1.38 5.40
CA PRO A 32 0.41 1.93 4.07
C PRO A 32 -0.01 0.95 2.97
N ILE A 33 -0.24 1.51 1.78
CA ILE A 33 -0.20 0.74 0.54
C ILE A 33 1.28 0.62 0.16
N GLU A 34 1.80 -0.61 0.14
CA GLU A 34 3.16 -0.90 -0.33
C GLU A 34 3.10 -1.29 -1.82
N LEU A 35 3.99 -0.72 -2.63
CA LEU A 35 4.13 -0.97 -4.07
C LEU A 35 5.60 -1.26 -4.41
N ALA A 36 5.85 -2.02 -5.47
CA ALA A 36 7.20 -2.22 -5.99
C ALA A 36 7.52 -1.23 -7.12
N PRO A 37 8.80 -0.83 -7.33
CA PRO A 37 9.18 0.13 -8.37
C PRO A 37 8.80 -0.30 -9.79
N GLY A 38 8.74 -1.61 -10.04
CA GLY A 38 8.37 -2.19 -11.33
C GLY A 38 6.86 -2.40 -11.54
N GLN A 39 6.03 -2.13 -10.53
CA GLN A 39 4.58 -2.10 -10.75
C GLN A 39 4.20 -0.91 -11.64
N THR A 40 3.02 -0.99 -12.22
CA THR A 40 2.53 -0.01 -13.18
C THR A 40 1.69 1.09 -12.51
N VAL A 41 1.52 2.21 -13.21
CA VAL A 41 0.55 3.25 -12.86
C VAL A 41 -0.85 2.67 -12.67
N ALA A 42 -1.27 1.71 -13.52
CA ALA A 42 -2.57 1.04 -13.38
C ALA A 42 -2.71 0.29 -12.05
N ASP A 43 -1.66 -0.44 -11.64
CA ASP A 43 -1.65 -1.16 -10.37
C ASP A 43 -1.87 -0.20 -9.20
N ALA A 44 -1.12 0.92 -9.18
CA ALA A 44 -1.24 1.94 -8.15
C ALA A 44 -2.64 2.57 -8.13
N LEU A 45 -3.17 3.01 -9.28
CA LEU A 45 -4.51 3.60 -9.38
C LEU A 45 -5.63 2.65 -8.90
N SER A 46 -5.44 1.33 -9.03
CA SER A 46 -6.40 0.35 -8.51
C SER A 46 -6.35 0.18 -6.98
N LEU A 47 -5.24 0.55 -6.36
CA LEU A 47 -4.97 0.34 -4.94
C LEU A 47 -5.15 1.61 -4.11
N LEU A 48 -4.74 2.78 -4.62
CA LEU A 48 -4.82 4.05 -3.88
C LEU A 48 -6.20 4.32 -3.26
N PRO A 49 -7.33 4.09 -3.97
CA PRO A 49 -8.66 4.33 -3.40
C PRO A 49 -9.06 3.37 -2.27
N LYS A 50 -8.31 2.28 -2.05
CA LYS A 50 -8.59 1.30 -0.97
C LYS A 50 -8.17 1.82 0.41
N ARG A 51 -7.55 3.00 0.47
CA ARG A 51 -7.18 3.71 1.71
C ARG A 51 -7.52 5.19 1.60
N ALA A 52 -7.91 5.79 2.73
CA ALA A 52 -8.37 7.18 2.77
C ALA A 52 -7.24 8.19 2.49
N HIS A 53 -5.97 7.82 2.70
CA HIS A 53 -4.82 8.70 2.51
C HIS A 53 -4.40 8.87 1.03
N GLY A 54 -4.92 8.06 0.09
CA GLY A 54 -4.70 8.26 -1.36
C GLY A 54 -3.23 8.21 -1.81
N ALA A 55 -2.36 7.53 -1.05
CA ALA A 55 -0.91 7.49 -1.29
C ALA A 55 -0.37 6.05 -1.19
N GLY A 56 0.67 5.74 -1.95
CA GLY A 56 1.38 4.47 -1.93
C GLY A 56 2.86 4.70 -1.67
N VAL A 57 3.44 3.90 -0.78
CA VAL A 57 4.88 3.87 -0.53
C VAL A 57 5.49 2.83 -1.45
N VAL A 58 6.44 3.26 -2.27
CA VAL A 58 7.20 2.36 -3.13
C VAL A 58 8.38 1.82 -2.33
N VAL A 59 8.46 0.50 -2.21
CA VAL A 59 9.48 -0.22 -1.45
C VAL A 59 10.28 -1.15 -2.34
N ASP A 60 11.58 -1.25 -2.09
CA ASP A 60 12.45 -2.18 -2.81
C ASP A 60 12.34 -3.63 -2.29
N ALA A 61 13.17 -4.53 -2.84
CA ALA A 61 13.21 -5.94 -2.45
C ALA A 61 13.65 -6.16 -0.99
N ASP A 62 14.41 -5.22 -0.41
CA ASP A 62 14.87 -5.24 0.98
C ASP A 62 13.87 -4.53 1.93
N ARG A 63 12.66 -4.22 1.43
CA ARG A 63 11.60 -3.48 2.14
C ARG A 63 11.99 -2.07 2.57
N ARG A 64 12.93 -1.44 1.86
CA ARG A 64 13.32 -0.04 2.12
C ARG A 64 12.43 0.89 1.30
N PRO A 65 11.95 2.01 1.88
CA PRO A 65 11.21 3.01 1.11
C PRO A 65 12.14 3.67 0.08
N VAL A 66 11.74 3.64 -1.18
CA VAL A 66 12.49 4.23 -2.30
C VAL A 66 11.69 5.29 -3.08
N GLY A 67 10.40 5.41 -2.80
CA GLY A 67 9.59 6.53 -3.27
C GLY A 67 8.20 6.57 -2.68
N VAL A 68 7.43 7.59 -3.05
CA VAL A 68 6.00 7.72 -2.76
C VAL A 68 5.26 8.13 -4.04
N VAL A 69 4.05 7.62 -4.21
CA VAL A 69 3.12 8.02 -5.27
C VAL A 69 1.78 8.41 -4.69
N THR A 70 1.16 9.41 -5.29
CA THR A 70 -0.19 9.88 -5.04
C THR A 70 -0.98 9.88 -6.34
N GLU A 71 -2.29 10.07 -6.27
CA GLU A 71 -3.11 10.20 -7.49
C GLU A 71 -2.64 11.35 -8.41
N HIS A 72 -2.05 12.40 -7.84
CA HIS A 72 -1.52 13.53 -8.61
C HIS A 72 -0.34 13.10 -9.52
N ASP A 73 0.57 12.30 -9.00
CA ASP A 73 1.77 11.82 -9.72
C ASP A 73 1.39 10.88 -10.88
N LEU A 74 0.23 10.24 -10.79
CA LEU A 74 -0.27 9.25 -11.75
C LEU A 74 -1.22 9.84 -12.79
N SER A 75 -1.70 11.07 -12.58
CA SER A 75 -2.72 11.68 -13.43
C SER A 75 -2.17 12.03 -14.80
N GLY A 76 -2.81 11.53 -15.87
CA GLY A 76 -2.39 11.77 -17.25
C GLY A 76 -1.14 10.98 -17.69
N VAL A 77 -0.60 10.11 -16.83
CA VAL A 77 0.50 9.21 -17.17
C VAL A 77 -0.06 7.95 -17.86
N ASP A 78 0.70 7.39 -18.80
CA ASP A 78 0.38 6.11 -19.41
C ASP A 78 0.24 5.01 -18.36
N ARG A 79 -0.77 4.15 -18.54
CA ARG A 79 -1.13 3.13 -17.54
C ARG A 79 -0.10 2.01 -17.40
N PHE A 80 0.77 1.80 -18.39
CA PHE A 80 1.83 0.81 -18.38
C PHE A 80 3.18 1.37 -17.93
N THR A 81 3.29 2.69 -17.73
CA THR A 81 4.48 3.32 -17.13
C THR A 81 4.76 2.71 -15.76
N GLN A 82 6.03 2.42 -15.48
CA GLN A 82 6.45 1.88 -14.19
C GLN A 82 6.52 2.98 -13.13
N LEU A 83 6.21 2.63 -11.88
CA LEU A 83 6.22 3.59 -10.76
C LEU A 83 7.61 4.20 -10.53
N SER A 84 8.69 3.48 -10.84
CA SER A 84 10.07 3.99 -10.72
C SER A 84 10.37 5.24 -11.56
N GLU A 85 9.58 5.47 -12.61
CA GLU A 85 9.70 6.62 -13.53
C GLU A 85 8.93 7.85 -13.06
N VAL A 86 7.91 7.68 -12.21
CA VAL A 86 6.98 8.76 -11.82
C VAL A 86 6.89 9.03 -10.32
N MET A 87 7.37 8.12 -9.47
CA MET A 87 7.34 8.30 -8.02
C MET A 87 8.20 9.49 -7.57
N SER A 88 7.74 10.18 -6.53
CA SER A 88 8.58 11.12 -5.80
C SER A 88 9.68 10.36 -5.07
N LYS A 89 10.93 10.80 -5.26
CA LYS A 89 12.13 10.26 -4.59
C LYS A 89 12.64 11.17 -3.48
N ASP A 90 12.01 12.32 -3.27
CA ASP A 90 12.34 13.23 -2.18
C ASP A 90 11.73 12.69 -0.88
N LEU A 91 12.52 11.89 -0.17
CA LEU A 91 12.10 11.19 1.03
C LEU A 91 12.85 11.71 2.25
N VAL A 92 12.11 11.97 3.32
CA VAL A 92 12.68 12.12 4.66
C VAL A 92 12.58 10.77 5.36
N LEU A 93 13.73 10.14 5.60
CA LEU A 93 13.83 8.86 6.29
C LEU A 93 14.43 9.07 7.69
N LEU A 94 14.04 8.21 8.62
CA LEU A 94 14.57 8.17 9.99
C LEU A 94 15.32 6.85 10.17
N ASP A 95 16.43 6.89 10.90
CA ASP A 95 17.24 5.72 11.24
C ASP A 95 16.62 4.89 12.38
#